data_AF-A0A831Y2N1-F1
#
_entry.id   AF-A0A831Y2N1-F1
#
_cell.length_a   1.000
_cell.length_b   1.000
_cell.length_c   1.000
_cell.angle_alpha   90.00
_cell.angle_beta   90.00
_cell.angle_gamma   90.00
#
_symmetry.space_group_name_H-M   'P 1'
#
loop_
_entity.id
_entity.type
_entity.pdbx_description
1 polymer ?
#
loop_
_entity_poly.entity_id
_entity_poly.type
_entity_poly.pdbx_seq_one_letter_code
_entity_poly.pdbx_strand_id
1 'polypeptide(L)' 'MHLSSETEAIILEGTAEGVADPAHPLAARSTAASREKYPQYFSGEARPFHPFWVLRPTTAYARSLEGFPRGATRWRFDDR' A
#
# COMPACT_ATOMS: atom_id res chain seq x y z
N MET A 1 8.09 -0.30 1.66
CA MET A 1 8.29 -0.90 2.97
C MET A 1 9.29 -2.01 2.74
N HIS A 2 10.52 -1.84 3.21
CA HIS A 2 11.53 -2.88 3.13
C HIS A 2 11.62 -3.48 4.52
N LEU A 3 11.18 -4.73 4.67
CA LEU A 3 11.35 -5.49 5.90
C LEU A 3 12.73 -6.13 5.78
N SER A 4 13.66 -5.74 6.65
CA SER A 4 15.06 -6.17 6.64
C SER A 4 15.27 -7.63 7.06
N SER A 5 14.18 -8.35 7.33
CA SER A 5 14.16 -9.75 7.74
C SER A 5 13.37 -10.55 6.70
N GLU A 6 13.97 -11.61 6.17
CA GLU A 6 13.30 -12.55 5.25
C GLU A 6 12.14 -13.31 5.92
N THR A 7 12.04 -13.22 7.25
CA THR A 7 11.00 -13.90 8.01
C THR A 7 9.89 -12.97 8.46
N GLU A 8 10.09 -11.66 8.60
CA GLU A 8 9.04 -10.77 9.11
C GLU A 8 8.14 -10.25 7.99
N ALA A 9 6.83 -10.31 8.21
CA ALA A 9 5.82 -9.83 7.28
C ALA A 9 4.75 -9.01 8.00
N ILE A 10 4.26 -7.99 7.28
CA ILE A 10 3.01 -7.31 7.59
C ILE A 10 2.02 -7.66 6.48
N ILE A 11 0.89 -8.26 6.85
CA ILE A 11 -0.19 -8.62 5.93
C ILE A 11 -1.36 -7.67 6.21
N LEU A 12 -1.85 -7.01 5.16
CA LEU A 12 -3.02 -6.15 5.22
C LEU A 12 -4.19 -6.84 4.55
N GLU A 13 -5.32 -6.87 5.26
CA GLU A 13 -6.60 -7.36 4.75
C GLU A 13 -7.59 -6.19 4.66
N GLY A 14 -8.35 -6.14 3.56
CA GLY A 14 -9.34 -5.09 3.32
C GLY A 14 -9.86 -5.10 1.88
N THR A 15 -10.62 -4.08 1.52
CA THR A 15 -11.19 -3.95 0.17
C THR A 15 -10.22 -3.25 -0.76
N ALA A 16 -9.97 -3.83 -1.93
CA ALA A 16 -9.21 -3.20 -3.00
C ALA A 16 -10.16 -2.52 -3.99
N GLU A 17 -9.89 -1.25 -4.31
CA GLU A 17 -10.64 -0.44 -5.25
C GLU A 17 -9.72 -0.03 -6.41
N GLY A 18 -10.19 -0.20 -7.65
CA GLY A 18 -9.47 0.22 -8.85
C GLY A 18 -9.72 1.69 -9.14
N VAL A 19 -8.66 2.48 -9.27
CA VAL A 19 -8.71 3.88 -9.67
C VAL A 19 -8.21 4.00 -11.11
N ALA A 20 -9.15 4.18 -12.03
CA ALA A 20 -8.87 4.33 -13.46
C ALA A 20 -9.13 5.75 -14.00
N ASP A 21 -9.85 6.58 -13.24
CA ASP A 21 -10.13 7.96 -13.61
C ASP A 21 -8.99 8.89 -13.14
N PRO A 22 -8.32 9.64 -14.05
CA PRO A 22 -7.31 10.62 -13.66
C PRO A 22 -7.86 11.78 -12.82
N ALA A 23 -9.16 12.07 -12.88
CA ALA A 23 -9.81 13.07 -12.04
C ALA A 23 -10.12 12.57 -10.62
N HIS A 24 -9.88 11.29 -10.33
CA HIS A 24 -10.13 10.73 -9.01
C HIS A 24 -9.33 11.48 -7.92
N PRO A 25 -9.93 11.79 -6.75
CA PRO A 25 -9.28 12.62 -5.71
C PRO A 25 -7.94 12.07 -5.19
N LEU A 26 -7.73 10.76 -5.30
CA LEU A 26 -6.48 10.11 -4.90
C LEU A 26 -5.38 10.16 -5.97
N ALA A 27 -5.67 10.50 -7.22
CA ALA A 27 -4.68 10.48 -8.30
C ALA A 27 -3.50 11.41 -8.01
N ALA A 28 -3.78 12.70 -7.76
CA ALA A 28 -2.74 13.69 -7.45
C ALA A 28 -1.94 13.33 -6.17
N ARG A 29 -2.63 12.83 -5.14
CA ARG A 29 -1.99 12.43 -3.87
C ARG A 29 -1.07 11.21 -4.05
N SER A 30 -1.54 10.21 -4.80
CA SER A 30 -0.77 9.01 -5.13
C SER A 30 0.47 9.34 -5.95
N THR A 31 0.35 10.21 -6.95
CA THR A 31 1.49 10.68 -7.76
C THR A 31 2.51 11.44 -6.91
N ALA A 32 2.07 12.35 -6.04
CA ALA A 32 2.95 13.09 -5.15
C ALA A 32 3.73 12.15 -4.19
N ALA A 33 3.03 11.23 -3.53
CA ALA A 33 3.65 10.24 -2.65
C ALA A 33 4.62 9.31 -3.40
N SER A 34 4.29 8.92 -4.64
CA SER A 34 5.16 8.09 -5.47
C SER A 34 6.44 8.83 -5.88
N ARG A 35 6.34 10.12 -6.21
CA ARG A 35 7.48 10.99 -6.51
C ARG A 35 8.43 11.13 -5.33
N GLU A 36 7.88 11.36 -4.15
CA GLU A 36 8.66 11.46 -2.92
C GLU A 36 9.38 10.15 -2.61
N LYS A 37 8.69 9.02 -2.76
CA LYS A 37 9.22 7.69 -2.43
C LYS A 37 10.21 7.13 -3.46
N TYR A 38 10.01 7.45 -4.73
CA TYR A 38 10.80 6.89 -5.84
C TYR A 38 11.25 7.96 -6.83
N PRO A 39 12.00 8.98 -6.41
CA PRO A 39 12.36 10.13 -7.25
C PRO A 39 13.06 9.73 -8.57
N GLN A 40 13.80 8.62 -8.57
CA GLN A 40 14.48 8.07 -9.75
C GLN A 40 13.52 7.68 -10.90
N TYR A 41 12.24 7.44 -10.62
CA TYR A 41 11.24 7.14 -11.66
C TYR A 41 10.50 8.39 -12.16
N PHE A 42 10.79 9.56 -11.60
CA PHE A 42 10.12 10.82 -11.94
C PHE A 42 11.08 11.93 -12.39
N SER A 43 12.37 11.64 -12.50
CA SER A 43 13.33 12.50 -13.20
C SER A 43 13.13 12.37 -14.72
N GLY A 44 12.43 13.31 -15.34
CA GLY A 44 12.18 13.31 -16.79
C GLY A 44 10.86 14.00 -17.14
N GLU A 45 10.38 13.74 -18.36
CA GLU A 45 9.10 14.28 -18.83
C GLU A 45 7.91 13.80 -17.97
N ALA A 46 6.86 14.63 -17.96
CA ALA A 46 5.62 14.30 -17.26
C ALA A 46 5.04 13.00 -17.83
N ARG A 47 4.94 11.96 -16.99
CA ARG A 47 4.34 10.68 -17.38
C ARG A 47 2.82 10.77 -17.43
N PRO A 48 2.16 10.06 -18.36
CA PRO A 48 0.71 9.95 -18.38
C PRO A 48 0.20 9.29 -17.09
N PHE A 49 -1.08 9.51 -16.81
CA PHE A 49 -1.76 8.82 -15.72
C PHE A 49 -1.73 7.30 -15.94
N HIS A 50 -1.43 6.55 -14.88
CA HIS A 50 -1.49 5.09 -14.87
C HIS A 50 -2.53 4.66 -13.84
N PRO A 51 -3.54 3.86 -14.23
CA PRO A 51 -4.49 3.28 -13.29
C PRO A 51 -3.78 2.49 -12.18
N PHE A 52 -4.33 2.54 -10.98
CA PHE A 52 -3.74 1.89 -9.80
C PHE A 52 -4.82 1.32 -8.88
N TRP A 53 -4.39 0.49 -7.94
CA TRP A 53 -5.25 -0.07 -6.90
C TRP A 53 -5.04 0.64 -5.58
N VAL A 54 -6.12 0.83 -4.84
CA VAL A 54 -6.13 1.35 -3.47
C VAL A 54 -6.65 0.26 -2.56
N LEU A 55 -5.90 -0.06 -1.50
CA LEU A 55 -6.39 -0.94 -0.44
C LEU A 55 -6.95 -0.06 0.69
N ARG A 56 -8.18 -0.35 1.13
CA ARG A 56 -8.76 0.14 2.37
C ARG A 56 -8.62 -0.95 3.45
N PRO A 57 -7.51 -0.97 4.20
CA PRO A 57 -7.27 -2.04 5.16
C PRO A 57 -8.22 -1.92 6.36
N THR A 58 -8.84 -3.03 6.72
CA THR A 58 -9.64 -3.16 7.96
C THR A 58 -8.87 -3.93 9.03
N THR A 59 -7.90 -4.75 8.62
CA THR A 59 -7.05 -5.53 9.53
C THR A 59 -5.60 -5.51 9.07
N ALA A 60 -4.68 -5.40 10.03
CA ALA A 60 -3.26 -5.68 9.84
C ALA A 60 -2.83 -6.86 10.71
N TYR A 61 -1.98 -7.72 10.16
CA TYR A 61 -1.29 -8.79 10.88
C TYR A 61 0.21 -8.56 10.80
N ALA A 62 0.94 -8.68 11.91
CA ALA A 62 2.41 -8.66 11.89
C ALA A 62 2.99 -9.87 12.63
N ARG A 63 3.97 -10.54 12.00
CA ARG A 63 4.77 -11.62 12.59
C ARG A 63 5.95 -12.03 11.70
N SER A 64 6.85 -12.83 12.24
CA SER A 64 7.57 -13.80 11.42
C SER A 64 6.59 -14.78 10.73
N LEU A 65 6.81 -15.11 9.45
CA LEU A 65 5.99 -16.01 8.63
C LEU A 65 5.83 -17.41 9.24
N GLU A 66 6.75 -17.79 10.13
CA GLU A 66 6.69 -19.03 10.89
C GLU A 66 5.51 -19.01 11.88
N GLY A 67 4.54 -19.90 11.65
CA GLY A 67 3.36 -20.05 12.51
C GLY A 67 2.21 -19.06 12.26
N PHE A 68 2.19 -18.37 11.12
CA PHE A 68 1.00 -17.62 10.68
C PHE A 68 -0.20 -18.56 10.43
N PRO A 69 -1.46 -18.17 10.75
CA PRO A 69 -1.87 -16.94 11.43
C PRO A 69 -1.92 -17.03 12.96
N ARG A 70 -1.70 -18.23 13.54
CA ARG A 70 -2.16 -18.58 14.89
C ARG A 70 -1.54 -17.79 16.04
N GLY A 71 -0.49 -17.01 15.81
CA GLY A 71 -0.05 -16.03 16.82
C GLY A 71 0.43 -14.70 16.25
N ALA A 72 0.03 -14.36 15.03
CA ALA A 72 0.27 -13.03 14.51
C ALA A 72 -0.42 -12.00 15.40
N THR A 73 0.25 -10.87 15.66
CA THR A 73 -0.43 -9.74 16.30
C THR A 73 -1.42 -9.18 15.30
N ARG A 74 -2.68 -9.05 15.71
CA ARG A 74 -3.78 -8.57 14.88
C ARG A 74 -4.23 -7.19 15.37
N TRP A 75 -4.27 -6.23 14.47
CA TRP A 75 -4.89 -4.93 14.69
C TRP A 75 -6.11 -4.79 13.77
N ARG A 76 -7.21 -4.29 14.32
CA ARG A 76 -8.37 -3.85 13.53
C ARG A 76 -8.36 -2.33 13.48
N PHE A 77 -8.60 -1.79 12.30
CA PHE A 77 -8.85 -0.38 12.11
C PHE A 77 -10.36 -0.18 12.22
N ASP A 78 -10.80 0.74 13.07
CA ASP A 78 -12.21 1.12 13.10
C ASP A 78 -12.58 1.80 11.77
N ASP A 79 -13.80 1.57 11.30
CA ASP A 79 -14.35 2.27 10.14
C ASP A 79 -14.37 3.78 10.45
N ARG A 80 -13.46 4.54 9.83
CA ARG A 80 -13.48 6.01 9.81
C ARG A 80 -13.87 6.52 8.44
#